data_AF-A0A246G915-F1
#
_entry.id   AF-A0A246G915-F1
#
_cell.length_a   1.000
_cell.length_b   1.000
_cell.length_c   1.000
_cell.angle_alpha   90.00
_cell.angle_beta   90.00
_cell.angle_gamma   90.00
#
_symmetry.space_group_name_H-M   'P 1'
#
loop_
_entity.id
_entity.type
_entity.pdbx_description
1 polymer ?
#
loop_
_entity_poly.entity_id
_entity_poly.type
_entity_poly.pdbx_seq_one_letter_code
_entity_poly.pdbx_strand_id
1 'polypeptide(L)'
;MPRVEKEGKYTIGEVTEYRIKKGGSYNVFFTFVVKGKKFKNYSNASFELVENLKIGNRFLVVFLENDNILGSPGIILDNPVPDSVLVAPPDGWKSKPEWAK
;
A
#
# COMPACT_ATOMS: atom_id res chain seq x y z
N MET A 1 6.77 9.13 9.82
CA MET A 1 6.35 8.69 11.18
C MET A 1 7.45 7.79 11.70
N PRO A 2 8.09 8.10 12.84
CA PRO A 2 9.36 7.48 13.25
C PRO A 2 9.31 5.95 13.42
N ARG A 3 8.13 5.39 13.73
CA ARG A 3 7.96 3.95 13.96
C ARG A 3 7.86 3.14 12.68
N VAL A 4 7.16 3.66 11.67
CA VAL A 4 7.07 3.03 10.33
C VAL A 4 8.45 3.02 9.64
N GLU A 5 9.24 4.06 9.84
CA GLU A 5 10.61 4.14 9.28
C GLU A 5 11.55 3.09 9.89
N LYS A 6 11.32 2.66 11.14
CA LYS A 6 12.17 1.69 11.84
C LYS A 6 11.66 0.24 11.78
N GLU A 7 10.34 0.06 11.86
CA GLU A 7 9.70 -1.25 12.06
C GLU A 7 8.75 -1.62 10.89
N GLY A 8 8.58 -0.72 9.92
CA GLY A 8 7.70 -0.91 8.78
C GLY A 8 8.19 -2.03 7.86
N LYS A 9 7.27 -2.92 7.53
CA LYS A 9 7.42 -3.90 6.46
C LYS A 9 6.64 -3.45 5.24
N TYR A 10 6.98 -4.02 4.10
CA TYR A 10 6.38 -3.65 2.83
C TYR A 10 5.76 -4.86 2.12
N THR A 11 4.69 -4.64 1.39
CA THR A 11 4.06 -5.64 0.50
C THR A 11 3.50 -4.94 -0.72
N ILE A 12 2.79 -5.67 -1.58
CA ILE A 12 2.08 -5.14 -2.74
C ILE A 12 0.61 -4.99 -2.39
N GLY A 13 0.07 -3.79 -2.64
CA GLY A 13 -1.36 -3.53 -2.60
C GLY A 13 -1.91 -3.30 -4.00
N GLU A 14 -3.14 -3.74 -4.22
CA GLU A 14 -3.90 -3.51 -5.43
C GLU A 14 -5.07 -2.57 -5.13
N VAL A 15 -5.20 -1.50 -5.92
CA VAL A 15 -6.31 -0.55 -5.80
C VAL A 15 -7.59 -1.22 -6.24
N THR A 16 -8.58 -1.23 -5.35
CA THR A 16 -9.90 -1.79 -5.64
C THR A 16 -10.94 -0.73 -5.93
N GLU A 17 -10.77 0.47 -5.37
CA GLU A 17 -11.73 1.56 -5.50
C GLU A 17 -11.07 2.88 -5.09
N TYR A 18 -11.56 4.01 -5.61
CA TYR A 18 -11.28 5.32 -5.04
C TYR A 18 -12.52 6.20 -5.08
N ARG A 19 -12.71 7.04 -4.05
CA ARG A 19 -13.89 7.90 -3.88
C ARG A 19 -13.47 9.31 -3.48
N ILE A 20 -14.08 10.31 -4.09
CA ILE A 20 -13.94 11.69 -3.64
C ILE A 20 -14.65 11.88 -2.29
N LYS A 21 -14.01 12.60 -1.37
CA LYS A 21 -14.56 13.03 -0.08
C LYS A 21 -15.14 14.42 -0.21
N LYS A 22 -16.09 14.75 0.68
CA LYS A 22 -16.57 16.12 0.85
C LYS A 22 -15.38 17.02 1.22
N GLY A 23 -15.05 18.00 0.38
CA GLY A 23 -13.87 18.87 0.53
C GLY A 23 -12.69 18.55 -0.40
N GLY A 24 -12.80 17.59 -1.31
CA GLY A 24 -11.90 17.45 -2.47
C GLY A 24 -10.74 16.44 -2.34
N SER A 25 -10.50 15.88 -1.15
CA SER A 25 -9.55 14.75 -1.00
C SER A 25 -10.17 13.43 -1.45
N TYR A 26 -9.36 12.41 -1.71
CA TYR A 26 -9.83 11.09 -2.13
C TYR A 26 -9.51 10.04 -1.06
N ASN A 27 -10.43 9.08 -0.88
CA ASN A 27 -10.12 7.80 -0.25
C ASN A 27 -9.72 6.83 -1.35
N VAL A 28 -8.54 6.23 -1.26
CA VAL A 28 -8.10 5.13 -2.14
C VAL A 28 -8.17 3.83 -1.33
N PHE A 29 -9.05 2.94 -1.74
CA PHE A 29 -9.24 1.62 -1.16
C PHE A 29 -8.36 0.61 -1.89
N PHE A 30 -7.73 -0.26 -1.13
CA PHE A 30 -6.82 -1.26 -1.65
C PHE A 30 -6.89 -2.56 -0.86
N THR A 31 -6.46 -3.64 -1.51
CA THR A 31 -6.28 -4.93 -0.85
C THR A 31 -4.84 -5.38 -0.98
N PHE A 32 -4.37 -6.14 0.00
CA PHE A 32 -3.00 -6.63 0.03
C PHE A 32 -2.95 -7.98 0.75
N VAL A 33 -1.88 -8.73 0.53
CA VAL A 33 -1.69 -10.06 1.11
C VAL A 33 -0.44 -10.08 1.96
N VAL A 34 -0.57 -10.60 3.17
CA VAL A 34 0.54 -10.90 4.09
C VAL A 34 0.25 -12.25 4.73
N LYS A 35 1.24 -13.15 4.74
CA LYS A 35 1.16 -14.51 5.29
C LYS A 35 -0.05 -15.30 4.75
N GLY A 36 -0.33 -15.15 3.45
CA GLY A 36 -1.46 -15.80 2.79
C GLY A 36 -2.85 -15.26 3.17
N LYS A 37 -2.93 -14.26 4.05
CA LYS A 37 -4.19 -13.61 4.44
C LYS A 37 -4.40 -12.33 3.63
N LYS A 38 -5.59 -12.16 3.09
CA LYS A 38 -5.99 -10.95 2.36
C LYS A 38 -6.57 -9.92 3.33
N PHE A 39 -6.09 -8.69 3.23
CA PHE A 39 -6.53 -7.56 4.02
C PHE A 39 -7.11 -6.48 3.11
N LYS A 40 -7.96 -5.62 3.69
CA LYS A 40 -8.53 -4.44 3.04
C LYS A 40 -8.19 -3.22 3.87
N ASN A 41 -7.82 -2.12 3.24
CA ASN A 41 -7.68 -0.84 3.91
C ASN A 41 -7.93 0.32 2.92
N TYR A 42 -7.83 1.56 3.40
CA TYR A 42 -7.82 2.74 2.57
C TYR A 42 -6.78 3.75 3.06
N SER A 43 -6.36 4.65 2.17
CA SER A 43 -5.54 5.81 2.49
C SER A 43 -6.16 7.07 1.89
N ASN A 44 -5.86 8.23 2.47
CA ASN A 44 -6.26 9.50 1.87
C ASN A 44 -5.22 9.90 0.81
N ALA A 45 -5.67 10.45 -0.31
CA ALA A 45 -4.82 10.95 -1.38
C ALA A 45 -5.32 12.31 -1.90
N SER A 46 -4.41 13.09 -2.46
CA SER A 46 -4.75 14.31 -3.20
C SER A 46 -5.20 13.97 -4.63
N PHE A 47 -5.70 14.96 -5.36
CA PHE A 47 -6.15 14.76 -6.75
C PHE A 47 -5.01 14.31 -7.67
N GLU A 48 -3.82 14.90 -7.50
CA GLU A 48 -2.64 14.65 -8.33
C GLU A 48 -2.16 13.20 -8.24
N LEU A 49 -2.36 12.56 -7.08
CA LEU A 49 -2.01 11.15 -6.89
C LEU A 49 -3.06 10.19 -7.46
N VAL A 50 -4.28 10.66 -7.73
CA VAL A 50 -5.38 9.80 -8.21
C VAL A 50 -5.81 10.07 -9.64
N GLU A 51 -5.38 11.17 -10.27
CA GLU A 51 -5.83 11.56 -11.62
C GLU A 51 -5.61 10.48 -12.68
N ASN A 52 -4.54 9.69 -12.55
CA ASN A 52 -4.16 8.62 -13.45
C ASN A 52 -4.35 7.22 -12.83
N LEU A 53 -4.98 7.15 -11.66
CA LEU A 53 -5.16 5.92 -10.91
C LEU A 53 -6.24 5.05 -11.57
N LYS A 54 -5.95 3.76 -11.74
CA LYS A 54 -6.90 2.78 -12.24
C LYS A 54 -7.11 1.67 -11.22
N ILE A 55 -8.31 1.11 -11.19
CA ILE A 55 -8.60 -0.12 -10.44
C ILE A 55 -7.71 -1.23 -11.01
N GLY A 56 -7.10 -2.02 -10.12
CA GLY A 56 -6.12 -3.04 -10.47
C GLY A 56 -4.67 -2.55 -10.48
N ASN A 57 -4.41 -1.24 -10.43
CA ASN A 57 -3.04 -0.75 -10.29
C ASN A 57 -2.43 -1.23 -8.97
N ARG A 58 -1.15 -1.64 -9.05
CA ARG A 58 -0.39 -2.20 -7.93
C ARG A 58 0.63 -1.18 -7.43
N PHE A 59 0.68 -0.99 -6.11
CA PHE A 59 1.61 -0.06 -5.46
C PHE A 59 2.23 -0.69 -4.23
N LEU A 60 3.31 -0.09 -3.76
CA LEU A 60 3.92 -0.44 -2.49
C LEU A 60 2.95 -0.14 -1.34
N VAL A 61 2.76 -1.10 -0.45
CA VAL A 61 2.05 -0.91 0.82
C VAL A 61 3.05 -1.04 1.95
N VAL A 62 3.02 -0.10 2.89
CA VAL A 62 3.75 -0.20 4.16
C VAL A 62 2.79 -0.62 5.27
N PHE A 63 3.25 -1.45 6.18
CA PHE A 63 2.49 -1.89 7.35
C PHE A 63 3.41 -2.14 8.54
N LEU A 64 2.86 -2.03 9.74
CA LEU A 64 3.49 -2.51 10.97
C LEU A 64 2.95 -3.91 11.28
N GLU A 65 3.77 -4.75 11.89
CA GLU A 65 3.35 -6.05 12.39
C GLU A 65 3.79 -6.18 13.85
N ASN A 66 2.81 -6.33 14.76
CA ASN A 66 3.07 -6.62 16.16
C ASN A 66 2.19 -7.79 16.60
N ASP A 67 2.79 -8.87 17.12
CA ASP A 67 2.07 -10.07 17.56
C ASP A 67 1.04 -10.63 16.56
N ASN A 68 1.39 -10.61 15.26
CA ASN A 68 0.53 -11.00 14.13
C ASN A 68 -0.69 -10.09 13.86
N ILE A 69 -0.74 -8.91 14.49
CA ILE A 69 -1.71 -7.86 14.21
C ILE A 69 -1.06 -6.85 13.25
N LEU A 70 -1.74 -6.58 12.13
CA LEU A 70 -1.31 -5.56 11.19
C LEU A 70 -1.74 -4.17 11.66
N GLY A 71 -0.76 -3.32 11.90
CA GLY A 71 -0.95 -1.92 12.30
C GLY A 71 -0.76 -0.97 11.13
N SER A 72 -1.63 0.04 11.06
CA SER A 72 -1.51 1.21 10.18
C SER A 72 -1.09 0.93 8.72
N PRO A 73 -1.74 0.02 7.97
CA PRO A 73 -1.38 -0.19 6.57
C PRO A 73 -1.63 1.06 5.74
N GLY A 74 -0.66 1.49 4.94
CA GLY A 74 -0.78 2.62 4.02
C GLY A 74 -0.27 2.27 2.63
N ILE A 75 -1.00 2.66 1.59
CA ILE A 75 -0.54 2.54 0.20
C ILE A 75 0.26 3.77 -0.20
N ILE A 76 1.38 3.56 -0.90
CA ILE A 76 2.31 4.61 -1.33
C ILE A 76 2.16 4.76 -2.84
N LEU A 77 1.31 5.72 -3.27
CA LEU A 77 0.91 5.88 -4.68
C LEU A 77 2.05 6.36 -5.59
N ASP A 78 3.09 6.96 -5.03
CA ASP A 78 4.31 7.34 -5.77
C ASP A 78 5.23 6.16 -6.09
N ASN A 79 4.95 4.97 -5.56
CA ASN A 79 5.74 3.76 -5.77
C ASN A 79 4.91 2.67 -6.49
N PRO A 80 4.62 2.84 -7.79
CA PRO A 80 3.97 1.81 -8.59
C PRO A 80 4.85 0.56 -8.69
N VAL A 81 4.23 -0.61 -8.60
CA VAL A 81 4.94 -1.89 -8.70
C VAL A 81 5.25 -2.18 -10.17
N PRO A 82 6.52 -2.39 -10.55
CA PRO A 82 6.88 -2.76 -11.91
C PRO A 82 6.30 -4.12 -12.31
N ASP A 83 6.03 -4.30 -13.61
CA ASP A 83 5.48 -5.56 -14.13
C ASP A 83 6.39 -6.77 -13.88
N SER A 84 7.70 -6.56 -13.76
CA SER A 84 8.67 -7.59 -13.39
C SER A 84 8.48 -8.14 -11.97
N VAL A 85 7.79 -7.42 -11.10
CA VAL A 85 7.50 -7.84 -9.73
C VAL A 85 6.10 -8.45 -9.68
N LEU A 86 6.05 -9.78 -9.68
CA LEU A 86 4.79 -10.53 -9.67
C LEU A 86 4.21 -10.69 -8.25
N VAL A 87 5.06 -10.97 -7.27
CA VAL A 87 4.63 -11.33 -5.91
C VAL A 87 5.58 -10.76 -4.86
N ALA A 88 5.01 -10.38 -3.71
CA ALA A 88 5.78 -10.02 -2.52
C ALA A 88 6.18 -11.30 -1.75
N PRO A 89 7.29 -11.27 -0.99
CA PRO A 89 7.57 -12.32 -0.01
C PRO A 89 6.35 -12.52 0.92
N PRO A 90 6.08 -13.75 1.42
CA PRO A 90 4.92 -14.01 2.27
C PRO A 90 4.83 -13.09 3.49
N ASP A 91 5.95 -12.78 4.14
CA ASP A 91 6.02 -11.89 5.30
C ASP A 91 6.19 -10.40 4.93
N GLY A 92 6.19 -10.08 3.64
CA GLY A 92 6.61 -8.79 3.11
C GLY A 92 8.13 -8.58 3.16
N TRP A 93 8.57 -7.45 2.60
CA TRP A 93 9.95 -7.01 2.70
C TRP A 93 10.20 -6.30 4.03
N LYS A 94 11.33 -6.60 4.67
CA LYS A 94 11.77 -5.91 5.92
C LYS A 94 12.26 -4.49 5.69
N SER A 95 12.55 -4.13 4.43
CA SER A 95 13.01 -2.82 4.00
C SER A 95 12.39 -2.48 2.66
N LYS A 96 12.45 -1.20 2.28
CA LYS A 96 11.92 -0.75 0.99
C LYS A 96 12.63 -1.49 -0.16
N PRO A 97 11.90 -2.15 -1.08
CA PRO A 97 12.50 -2.83 -2.22
C PRO A 97 13.30 -1.87 -3.11
N GLU A 98 14.32 -2.37 -3.80
CA GLU A 98 15.24 -1.55 -4.61
C GLU A 98 14.53 -0.69 -5.65
N TRP A 99 13.53 -1.26 -6.34
CA TRP A 99 12.74 -0.55 -7.35
C TRP A 99 11.91 0.61 -6.80
N ALA A 100 11.73 0.66 -5.48
CA ALA A 100 10.93 1.67 -4.80
C ALA A 100 11.79 2.66 -3.98
N LYS A 101 13.11 2.51 -3.96
CA LYS A 101 14.00 3.41 -3.21
C LYS A 101 14.08 4.80 -3.84
#